data_AF-A0A6L2Q7S5-F1
#
_entry.id   AF-A0A6L2Q7S5-F1
#
_cell.length_a   1.000
_cell.length_b   1.000
_cell.length_c   1.000
_cell.angle_alpha   90.00
_cell.angle_beta   90.00
_cell.angle_gamma   90.00
#
_symmetry.space_group_name_H-M   'P 1'
#
loop_
_entity.id
_entity.type
_entity.pdbx_description
1 polymer ?
#
loop_
_entity_poly.entity_id
_entity_poly.type
_entity_poly.pdbx_seq_one_letter_code
_entity_poly.pdbx_strand_id
1 'polypeptide(L)'
;VKSLPKEMFLYDWLPQNQVEWYNNKICSLRKNIKVKTGLQHLHRSLQNYAGTFEEMKKFSPDSKAKIRSKIIGGVAEQLTQVLCEVEWALESLNATTPEKVAADLSKNWNNSPDNTRLLTQDWGVISLCQTFLGDWTLIVDRLNKKTVCKRPSWISRKKKANSKRTSRAPMSNGPRPLV
;
A
#
# COMPACT_ATOMS: atom_id res chain seq x y z
N VAL A 1 -23.84 -11.61 -7.74
CA VAL A 1 -23.03 -10.72 -8.62
C VAL A 1 -21.81 -11.51 -9.06
N LYS A 2 -21.65 -11.80 -10.37
CA LYS A 2 -20.46 -12.51 -10.88
C LYS A 2 -19.24 -11.58 -10.71
N SER A 3 -18.22 -12.04 -10.00
CA SER A 3 -16.95 -11.31 -9.88
C SER A 3 -16.25 -11.29 -11.23
N LEU A 4 -15.95 -10.09 -11.76
CA LEU A 4 -15.08 -9.95 -12.93
C LEU A 4 -13.69 -10.54 -12.60
N PRO A 5 -12.98 -11.15 -13.58
CA PRO A 5 -11.65 -11.70 -13.35
C PRO A 5 -10.70 -10.60 -12.85
N LYS A 6 -10.04 -10.81 -11.70
CA LYS A 6 -9.12 -9.84 -11.08
C LYS A 6 -8.01 -9.34 -12.01
N GLU A 7 -7.65 -10.16 -12.98
CA GLU A 7 -6.65 -9.88 -14.00
C GLU A 7 -7.04 -8.69 -14.91
N MET A 8 -8.34 -8.42 -15.07
CA MET A 8 -8.83 -7.31 -15.91
C MET A 8 -8.67 -5.93 -15.28
N PHE A 9 -8.31 -5.85 -13.99
CA PHE A 9 -8.17 -4.60 -13.24
C PHE A 9 -7.01 -4.67 -12.23
N LEU A 10 -5.96 -5.41 -12.59
CA LEU A 10 -4.70 -5.44 -11.84
C LEU A 10 -3.82 -4.26 -12.27
N TYR A 11 -3.70 -3.26 -11.40
CA TYR A 11 -2.88 -2.08 -11.62
C TYR A 11 -1.69 -2.07 -10.67
N ASP A 12 -0.53 -2.52 -11.18
CA ASP A 12 0.68 -2.73 -10.38
C ASP A 12 1.22 -1.40 -9.79
N TRP A 13 0.93 -0.26 -10.42
CA TRP A 13 1.30 1.07 -9.90
C TRP A 13 0.39 1.55 -8.77
N LEU A 14 -0.82 1.01 -8.62
CA LEU A 14 -1.73 1.42 -7.56
C LEU A 14 -1.36 0.73 -6.24
N PRO A 15 -1.08 1.50 -5.18
CA PRO A 15 -0.75 0.94 -3.87
C PRO A 15 -1.86 0.04 -3.33
N GLN A 16 -1.48 -1.17 -2.92
CA GLN A 16 -2.35 -2.19 -2.33
C GLN A 16 -1.77 -2.76 -1.03
N ASN A 17 -2.62 -3.36 -0.20
CA ASN A 17 -2.24 -4.04 1.05
C ASN A 17 -1.48 -3.12 2.04
N GLN A 18 -2.01 -1.92 2.29
CA GLN A 18 -1.30 -0.91 3.08
C GLN A 18 -1.17 -1.33 4.54
N VAL A 19 -2.14 -2.07 5.09
CA VAL A 19 -2.05 -2.62 6.45
C VAL A 19 -0.92 -3.63 6.59
N GLU A 20 -0.70 -4.46 5.57
CA GLU A 20 0.42 -5.41 5.55
C GLU A 20 1.75 -4.65 5.50
N TRP A 21 1.87 -3.68 4.60
CA TRP A 21 3.03 -2.80 4.54
C TRP A 21 3.30 -2.15 5.91
N TYR A 22 2.28 -1.60 6.56
CA TYR A 22 2.40 -0.98 7.88
C TYR A 22 2.98 -1.94 8.92
N ASN A 23 2.39 -3.13 9.03
CA ASN A 23 2.80 -4.16 10.00
C ASN A 23 4.25 -4.60 9.78
N ASN A 24 4.64 -4.77 8.51
CA ASN A 24 5.94 -5.30 8.12
C ASN A 24 7.05 -4.26 8.13
N LYS A 25 6.75 -2.99 7.84
CA LYS A 25 7.76 -1.94 7.62
C LYS A 25 7.88 -0.95 8.77
N ILE A 26 6.77 -0.46 9.32
CA ILE A 26 6.82 0.71 10.21
C ILE A 26 6.22 0.50 11.61
N CYS A 27 5.40 -0.55 11.81
CA CYS A 27 4.71 -0.74 13.08
C CYS A 27 5.68 -0.75 14.28
N SER A 28 6.83 -1.42 14.16
CA SER A 28 7.78 -1.56 15.27
C SER A 28 8.73 -0.36 15.44
N LEU A 29 8.61 0.69 14.62
CA LEU A 29 9.46 1.88 14.69
C LEU A 29 9.04 2.80 15.85
N ARG A 30 9.98 3.64 16.30
CA ARG A 30 9.71 4.72 17.26
C ARG A 30 8.65 5.66 16.70
N LYS A 31 7.80 6.24 17.56
CA LYS A 31 6.61 7.02 17.15
C LYS A 31 6.92 8.11 16.11
N ASN A 32 7.95 8.91 16.36
CA ASN A 32 8.37 9.98 15.45
C ASN A 32 8.78 9.47 14.06
N ILE A 33 9.60 8.42 14.00
CA ILE A 33 10.03 7.79 12.75
C ILE A 33 8.83 7.18 12.04
N LYS A 34 7.99 6.46 12.78
CA LYS A 34 6.79 5.82 12.27
C LYS A 34 5.84 6.81 11.59
N VAL A 35 5.58 7.96 12.23
CA VAL A 35 4.72 9.01 11.67
C VAL A 35 5.34 9.59 10.40
N LYS A 36 6.63 9.96 10.42
CA LYS A 36 7.32 10.49 9.24
C LYS A 36 7.29 9.51 8.06
N THR A 37 7.71 8.26 8.28
CA THR A 37 7.71 7.22 7.23
C THR A 37 6.29 6.89 6.76
N GLY A 38 5.31 6.90 7.67
CA GLY A 38 3.89 6.75 7.34
C GLY A 38 3.41 7.84 6.39
N LEU A 39 3.64 9.11 6.72
CA LEU A 39 3.24 10.25 5.89
C LEU A 39 3.94 10.25 4.54
N GLN A 40 5.23 9.93 4.47
CA GLN A 40 5.96 9.82 3.19
C GLN A 40 5.38 8.72 2.30
N HIS A 41 5.03 7.56 2.88
CA HIS A 41 4.42 6.47 2.12
C HIS A 41 2.99 6.81 1.69
N LEU A 42 2.21 7.48 2.53
CA LEU A 42 0.88 7.98 2.20
C LEU A 42 0.95 8.98 1.05
N HIS A 43 1.88 9.93 1.10
CA HIS A 43 2.10 10.95 0.07
C HIS A 43 2.34 10.31 -1.30
N ARG A 44 3.35 9.44 -1.41
CA ARG A 44 3.65 8.73 -2.67
C ARG A 44 2.46 7.89 -3.15
N SER A 45 1.74 7.28 -2.23
CA SER A 45 0.58 6.45 -2.58
C SER A 45 -0.58 7.28 -3.13
N LEU A 46 -0.86 8.43 -2.50
CA LEU A 46 -1.88 9.38 -2.93
C LEU A 46 -1.54 9.98 -4.29
N GLN A 47 -0.26 10.26 -4.58
CA GLN A 47 0.16 10.72 -5.91
C GLN A 47 -0.24 9.74 -7.01
N ASN A 48 -0.01 8.43 -6.80
CA ASN A 48 -0.38 7.42 -7.79
C ASN A 48 -1.89 7.38 -8.03
N TYR A 49 -2.70 7.47 -6.97
CA TYR A 49 -4.16 7.54 -7.11
C TYR A 49 -4.61 8.84 -7.76
N ALA A 50 -4.14 10.00 -7.31
CA ALA A 50 -4.49 11.30 -7.87
C ALA A 50 -4.16 11.37 -9.37
N GLY A 51 -2.94 10.94 -9.77
CA GLY A 51 -2.55 10.85 -11.18
C GLY A 51 -3.44 9.91 -11.98
N THR A 52 -3.80 8.75 -11.43
CA THR A 52 -4.70 7.81 -12.11
C THR A 52 -6.10 8.43 -12.30
N PHE A 53 -6.66 9.10 -11.28
CA PHE A 53 -7.96 9.76 -11.40
C PHE A 53 -7.94 10.93 -12.39
N GLU A 54 -6.83 11.66 -12.50
CA GLU A 54 -6.64 12.68 -13.55
C GLU A 54 -6.65 12.08 -14.95
N GLU A 55 -6.05 10.91 -15.14
CA GLU A 55 -6.09 10.19 -16.42
C GLU A 55 -7.50 9.66 -16.73
N MET A 56 -8.24 9.20 -15.72
CA MET A 56 -9.63 8.77 -15.87
C MET A 56 -10.58 9.90 -16.33
N LYS A 57 -10.27 11.16 -15.99
CA LYS A 57 -11.07 12.33 -16.40
C LYS A 57 -11.00 12.57 -17.91
N LYS A 58 -9.93 12.14 -18.57
CA LYS A 58 -9.75 12.30 -20.02
C LYS A 58 -10.75 11.48 -20.84
N PHE A 59 -11.30 10.41 -20.26
CA PHE A 59 -12.32 9.60 -20.92
C PHE A 59 -13.69 10.24 -20.75
N SER A 60 -14.31 10.66 -21.85
CA SER A 60 -15.71 11.13 -21.84
C SER A 60 -16.55 10.28 -22.79
N PRO A 61 -17.40 9.37 -22.28
CA PRO A 61 -18.44 8.78 -23.11
C PRO A 61 -19.55 9.81 -23.42
N ASP A 62 -20.49 9.46 -24.30
CA ASP A 62 -21.65 10.31 -24.63
C ASP A 62 -22.50 10.69 -23.40
N SER A 63 -23.41 11.67 -23.58
CA SER A 63 -24.36 12.34 -22.65
C SER A 63 -24.69 11.75 -21.26
N LYS A 64 -24.63 10.42 -21.05
CA LYS A 64 -24.63 9.77 -19.72
C LYS A 64 -23.32 10.00 -18.92
N ALA A 65 -22.28 10.57 -19.54
CA ALA A 65 -20.99 10.86 -18.92
C ALA A 65 -20.98 11.94 -17.84
N LYS A 66 -22.04 12.75 -17.71
CA LYS A 66 -22.06 13.85 -16.73
C LYS A 66 -21.93 13.35 -15.29
N ILE A 67 -22.58 12.22 -14.97
CA ILE A 67 -22.50 11.60 -13.63
C ILE A 67 -21.09 11.03 -13.39
N ARG A 68 -20.58 10.25 -14.35
CA ARG A 68 -19.22 9.68 -14.29
C ARG A 68 -18.19 10.79 -14.08
N SER A 69 -18.20 11.82 -14.92
CA SER A 69 -17.27 12.95 -14.84
C SER A 69 -17.35 13.66 -13.49
N LYS A 70 -18.55 13.83 -12.93
CA LYS A 70 -18.72 14.44 -11.60
C LYS A 70 -18.12 13.57 -10.50
N ILE A 71 -18.33 12.25 -10.55
CA ILE A 71 -17.79 11.32 -9.54
C ILE A 71 -16.26 11.27 -9.64
N ILE A 72 -15.71 11.01 -10.83
CA ILE A 72 -14.26 10.91 -11.02
C ILE A 72 -13.59 12.25 -10.70
N GLY A 73 -14.14 13.36 -11.18
CA GLY A 73 -13.63 14.70 -10.88
C GLY A 73 -13.66 15.01 -9.39
N GLY A 74 -14.77 14.74 -8.72
CA GLY A 74 -14.90 14.95 -7.28
C GLY A 74 -13.91 14.10 -6.47
N VAL A 75 -13.68 12.85 -6.84
CA VAL A 75 -12.66 12.01 -6.15
C VAL A 75 -11.25 12.54 -6.41
N ALA A 76 -10.94 12.96 -7.64
CA ALA A 76 -9.63 13.54 -7.97
C ALA A 76 -9.33 14.80 -7.14
N GLU A 77 -10.32 15.69 -7.00
CA GLU A 77 -10.22 16.89 -6.17
C GLU A 77 -10.00 16.56 -4.69
N GLN A 78 -10.77 15.62 -4.14
CA GLN A 78 -10.64 15.19 -2.75
C GLN A 78 -9.27 14.54 -2.47
N LEU A 79 -8.79 13.67 -3.37
CA LEU A 79 -7.46 13.07 -3.24
C LEU A 79 -6.35 14.13 -3.29
N THR A 80 -6.51 15.15 -4.13
CA THR A 80 -5.58 16.28 -4.22
C THR A 80 -5.58 17.10 -2.93
N GLN A 81 -6.76 17.38 -2.36
CA GLN A 81 -6.87 18.08 -1.07
C GLN A 81 -6.17 17.30 0.05
N VAL A 82 -6.42 15.99 0.15
CA VAL A 82 -5.75 15.14 1.15
C VAL A 82 -4.24 15.11 0.91
N LEU A 83 -3.78 15.10 -0.34
CA LEU A 83 -2.34 15.16 -0.67
C LEU A 83 -1.71 16.47 -0.16
N CYS A 84 -2.38 17.62 -0.35
CA CYS A 84 -1.92 18.91 0.17
C CYS A 84 -1.79 18.90 1.71
N GLU A 85 -2.76 18.32 2.42
CA GLU A 85 -2.70 18.19 3.89
C GLU A 85 -1.52 17.32 4.34
N VAL A 86 -1.23 16.25 3.59
CA VAL A 86 -0.07 15.38 3.87
C VAL A 86 1.25 16.11 3.59
N GLU A 87 1.33 16.90 2.51
CA GLU A 87 2.50 17.73 2.21
C GLU A 87 2.76 18.76 3.32
N TRP A 88 1.72 19.44 3.78
CA TRP A 88 1.82 20.39 4.88
C TRP A 88 2.25 19.72 6.20
N ALA A 89 1.73 18.53 6.49
CA ALA A 89 2.13 17.75 7.65
C ALA A 89 3.60 17.28 7.57
N LEU A 90 4.09 16.92 6.38
CA LEU A 90 5.50 16.57 6.16
C LEU A 90 6.42 17.77 6.40
N GLU A 91 6.05 18.94 5.86
CA GLU A 91 6.76 20.20 6.06
C GLU A 91 6.82 20.58 7.55
N SER A 92 5.67 20.53 8.24
CA SER A 92 5.56 20.81 9.69
C SER A 92 6.45 19.90 10.55
N LEU A 93 6.75 18.70 10.07
CA LEU A 93 7.61 17.73 10.75
C LEU A 93 9.09 17.84 10.33
N ASN A 94 9.45 18.78 9.47
CA ASN A 94 10.76 18.84 8.80
C ASN A 94 11.13 17.46 8.22
N ALA A 95 10.20 16.87 7.47
CA ALA A 95 10.40 15.61 6.77
C ALA A 95 10.52 15.87 5.28
N THR A 96 11.34 15.06 4.59
CA THR A 96 11.48 15.15 3.13
C THR A 96 10.17 14.75 2.46
N THR A 97 9.66 15.63 1.59
CA THR A 97 8.54 15.32 0.70
C THR A 97 9.03 14.45 -0.46
N PRO A 98 8.47 13.25 -0.66
CA PRO A 98 8.80 12.41 -1.81
C PRO A 98 8.60 13.16 -3.13
N GLU A 99 9.45 12.89 -4.11
CA GLU A 99 9.32 13.45 -5.46
C GLU A 99 8.00 13.02 -6.12
N LYS A 100 7.40 13.93 -6.89
CA LYS A 100 6.23 13.63 -7.71
C LYS A 100 6.62 12.66 -8.82
N VAL A 101 6.27 11.38 -8.65
CA VAL A 101 6.46 10.38 -9.69
C VAL A 101 5.21 10.34 -10.56
N ALA A 102 5.38 10.58 -11.87
CA ALA A 102 4.29 10.33 -12.81
C ALA A 102 3.90 8.85 -12.76
N ALA A 103 2.61 8.56 -12.67
CA ALA A 103 2.13 7.19 -12.68
C ALA A 103 2.50 6.55 -14.03
N ASP A 104 3.33 5.51 -14.01
CA ASP A 104 3.59 4.69 -15.20
C ASP A 104 2.38 3.79 -15.45
N LEU A 105 1.42 4.30 -16.23
CA LEU A 105 0.19 3.61 -16.60
C LEU A 105 0.40 2.58 -17.73
N SER A 106 1.52 1.86 -17.74
CA SER A 106 1.93 1.05 -18.89
C SER A 106 1.17 -0.27 -19.02
N LYS A 107 0.92 -0.98 -17.92
CA LYS A 107 0.42 -2.37 -17.96
C LYS A 107 -1.07 -2.47 -17.61
N ASN A 108 -1.90 -3.01 -18.49
CA ASN A 108 -3.35 -3.20 -18.29
C ASN A 108 -4.22 -1.93 -18.29
N TRP A 109 -3.64 -0.76 -18.55
CA TRP A 109 -4.40 0.47 -18.80
C TRP A 109 -4.79 0.57 -20.27
N ASN A 110 -6.07 0.75 -20.58
CA ASN A 110 -6.52 1.07 -21.94
C ASN A 110 -6.69 2.59 -22.09
N ASN A 111 -5.91 3.17 -23.01
CA ASN A 111 -5.98 4.59 -23.38
C ASN A 111 -7.12 4.93 -24.35
N SER A 112 -7.82 3.94 -24.90
CA SER A 112 -8.98 4.13 -25.78
C SER A 112 -10.02 3.04 -25.51
N PRO A 113 -10.63 3.03 -24.31
CA PRO A 113 -11.58 2.00 -23.93
C PRO A 113 -12.93 2.18 -24.63
N ASP A 114 -13.52 1.07 -25.08
CA ASP A 114 -14.97 1.02 -25.32
C ASP A 114 -15.74 1.24 -24.00
N ASN A 115 -17.05 1.43 -24.07
CA ASN A 115 -17.87 1.71 -22.89
C ASN A 115 -17.76 0.62 -21.80
N THR A 116 -17.66 -0.65 -22.17
CA THR A 116 -17.56 -1.77 -21.22
C THR A 116 -16.20 -1.77 -20.53
N ARG A 117 -15.13 -1.59 -21.29
CA ARG A 117 -13.76 -1.47 -20.77
C ARG A 117 -13.60 -0.24 -19.90
N LEU A 118 -14.21 0.88 -20.27
CA LEU A 118 -14.18 2.12 -19.49
C LEU A 118 -14.79 1.89 -18.11
N LEU A 119 -16.00 1.32 -18.06
CA LEU A 119 -16.67 1.01 -16.81
C LEU A 119 -15.90 -0.04 -15.98
N THR A 120 -15.26 -1.01 -16.65
CA THR A 120 -14.43 -2.02 -15.97
C THR A 120 -13.19 -1.39 -15.32
N GLN A 121 -12.51 -0.48 -16.03
CA GLN A 121 -11.37 0.27 -15.49
C GLN A 121 -11.79 1.17 -14.34
N ASP A 122 -12.89 1.91 -14.51
CA ASP A 122 -13.43 2.78 -13.47
C ASP A 122 -13.71 1.99 -12.20
N TRP A 123 -14.42 0.88 -12.33
CA TRP A 123 -14.72 0.00 -11.22
C TRP A 123 -13.45 -0.51 -10.52
N GLY A 124 -12.46 -0.93 -11.30
CA GLY A 124 -11.17 -1.40 -10.81
C GLY A 124 -10.44 -0.36 -9.96
N VAL A 125 -10.23 0.83 -10.51
CA VAL A 125 -9.53 1.92 -9.82
C VAL A 125 -10.29 2.39 -8.58
N ILE A 126 -11.62 2.57 -8.68
CA ILE A 126 -12.45 3.00 -7.56
C ILE A 126 -12.43 1.98 -6.43
N SER A 127 -12.54 0.68 -6.74
CA SER A 127 -12.52 -0.40 -5.74
C SER A 127 -11.18 -0.46 -5.00
N LEU A 128 -10.08 -0.30 -5.73
CA LEU A 128 -8.74 -0.24 -5.15
C LEU A 128 -8.56 0.99 -4.27
N CYS A 129 -9.04 2.16 -4.73
CA CYS A 129 -9.01 3.41 -3.96
C CYS A 129 -9.81 3.29 -2.66
N GLN A 130 -11.02 2.71 -2.69
CA GLN A 130 -11.81 2.47 -1.48
C GLN A 130 -11.08 1.58 -0.47
N THR A 131 -10.48 0.49 -0.95
CA THR A 131 -9.69 -0.42 -0.11
C THR A 131 -8.49 0.30 0.50
N PHE A 132 -7.78 1.07 -0.32
CA PHE A 132 -6.65 1.89 0.10
C PHE A 132 -7.03 2.90 1.18
N LEU A 133 -8.11 3.66 1.00
CA LEU A 133 -8.59 4.63 1.98
C LEU A 133 -8.99 3.94 3.29
N GLY A 134 -9.69 2.80 3.21
CA GLY A 134 -10.06 2.00 4.38
C GLY A 134 -8.84 1.52 5.17
N ASP A 135 -7.81 1.02 4.48
CA ASP A 135 -6.55 0.64 5.12
C ASP A 135 -5.88 1.85 5.82
N TRP A 136 -5.88 3.02 5.19
CA TRP A 136 -5.24 4.21 5.76
C TRP A 136 -5.99 4.80 6.94
N THR A 137 -7.32 4.73 6.97
CA THR A 137 -8.07 5.04 8.19
C THR A 137 -7.60 4.18 9.36
N LEU A 138 -7.42 2.87 9.14
CA LEU A 138 -6.90 1.96 10.16
C LEU A 138 -5.45 2.27 10.55
N ILE A 139 -4.60 2.64 9.59
CA ILE A 139 -3.20 2.96 9.85
C ILE A 139 -3.09 4.25 10.67
N VAL A 140 -3.81 5.31 10.30
CA VAL A 140 -3.82 6.60 11.03
C VAL A 140 -4.26 6.39 12.47
N ASP A 141 -5.32 5.62 12.70
CA ASP A 141 -5.75 5.24 14.05
C ASP A 141 -4.66 4.54 14.85
N ARG A 142 -3.89 3.66 14.21
CA ARG A 142 -2.78 2.93 14.85
C ARG A 142 -1.54 3.78 15.08
N LEU A 143 -1.30 4.80 14.25
CA LEU A 143 -0.23 5.78 14.44
C LEU A 143 -0.46 6.60 15.72
N ASN A 144 -1.73 6.89 16.02
CA ASN A 144 -2.13 7.68 17.19
C ASN A 144 -2.14 6.88 18.49
N LYS A 145 -2.30 5.55 18.42
CA LYS A 145 -2.38 4.66 19.59
C LYS A 145 -1.04 3.96 19.89
N LYS A 146 -0.77 3.62 21.16
CA LYS A 146 0.29 2.66 21.53
C LYS A 146 -0.14 1.24 21.13
N THR A 147 -0.06 0.93 19.84
CA THR A 147 -0.51 -0.36 19.30
C THR A 147 0.58 -1.42 19.40
N VAL A 148 0.21 -2.63 19.84
CA VAL A 148 1.10 -3.80 19.88
C VAL A 148 1.23 -4.35 18.46
N CYS A 149 2.45 -4.31 17.93
CA CYS A 149 2.74 -4.87 16.62
C CYS A 149 2.77 -6.39 16.69
N LYS A 150 1.79 -7.05 16.06
CA LYS A 150 1.86 -8.49 15.84
C LYS A 150 2.99 -8.75 14.84
N ARG A 151 4.02 -9.50 15.27
CA ARG A 151 5.12 -9.88 14.37
C ARG A 151 4.57 -10.72 13.21
N PRO A 152 5.04 -10.51 11.96
CA PRO A 152 4.69 -11.39 10.86
C PRO A 152 5.10 -12.84 11.18
N SER A 153 4.18 -13.78 10.94
CA SER A 153 4.27 -15.20 11.31
C SER A 153 5.52 -15.92 10.76
N TRP A 154 6.12 -15.39 9.70
CA TRP A 154 7.34 -15.93 9.08
C TRP A 154 8.59 -15.75 9.96
N ILE A 155 8.64 -14.71 10.81
CA ILE A 155 9.73 -14.52 11.79
C ILE A 155 9.63 -15.57 12.90
N SER A 156 8.42 -15.99 13.25
CA SER A 156 8.15 -17.02 14.26
C SER A 156 8.61 -18.42 13.82
N ARG A 157 8.60 -18.70 12.51
CA ARG A 157 9.08 -19.99 11.96
C ARG A 157 10.60 -20.12 11.97
N LYS A 158 11.36 -19.04 11.73
CA LYS A 158 12.84 -19.10 11.76
C LYS A 158 13.40 -19.43 13.15
N LYS A 159 12.77 -18.97 14.24
CA LYS A 159 13.22 -19.32 15.60
C LYS A 159 12.97 -20.80 15.97
N LYS A 160 11.91 -21.42 15.47
CA LYS A 160 11.66 -22.87 15.71
C LYS A 160 12.61 -23.79 14.93
N ALA A 161 13.10 -23.34 13.76
CA ALA A 161 14.08 -24.13 12.99
C ALA A 161 15.49 -24.09 13.61
N ASN A 162 15.91 -22.96 14.19
CA ASN A 162 17.26 -22.83 14.75
C ASN A 162 17.41 -23.43 16.16
N SER A 163 16.31 -23.61 16.91
CA SER A 163 16.35 -24.24 18.24
C SER A 163 16.52 -25.76 18.21
N LYS A 164 16.33 -26.41 17.05
CA LYS A 164 16.50 -27.87 16.90
C LYS A 164 17.93 -28.30 16.52
N ARG A 165 18.86 -27.37 16.29
CA ARG A 165 20.20 -27.69 15.77
C ARG A 165 21.33 -27.65 16.81
N THR A 166 21.05 -27.28 18.07
CA THR A 166 22.07 -27.15 19.14
C THR A 166 22.03 -28.24 20.21
N SER A 167 21.31 -29.34 19.99
CA SER A 167 21.31 -30.51 20.89
C SER A 167 21.88 -31.75 20.21
N ARG A 168 23.17 -31.72 19.87
CA ARG A 168 24.03 -32.90 19.70
C ARG A 168 25.48 -32.51 19.97
N ALA A 169 25.88 -32.63 21.23
CA ALA A 169 27.28 -32.69 21.61
C ALA A 169 27.76 -34.15 21.46
N PRO A 170 28.88 -34.45 20.80
CA PRO A 170 29.56 -35.73 20.98
C PRO A 170 30.42 -35.66 22.26
N MET A 171 30.30 -36.71 23.07
CA MET A 171 31.05 -36.91 24.30
C MET A 171 32.55 -37.06 24.02
N SER A 172 33.33 -36.46 24.94
CA SER A 172 34.76 -36.65 25.16
C SER A 172 35.11 -38.13 25.38
N ASN A 173 36.11 -38.63 24.65
CA ASN A 173 36.82 -39.87 24.98
C ASN A 173 38.28 -39.51 25.35
N GLY A 174 38.63 -39.71 26.62
CA GLY A 174 39.99 -39.72 27.15
C GLY A 174 40.36 -41.12 27.68
N PRO A 175 41.65 -41.42 27.85
CA PRO A 175 42.23 -42.72 27.52
C PRO A 175 42.32 -43.71 28.69
N ARG A 176 42.47 -45.01 28.38
CA ARG A 176 42.83 -46.06 29.34
C ARG A 176 44.21 -46.65 29.02
N PRO A 177 45.03 -46.98 30.03
CA PRO A 177 46.39 -47.49 29.84
C PRO A 177 46.41 -49.02 29.71
N LEU A 178 47.43 -49.54 29.05
CA LEU A 178 47.83 -50.94 29.15
C LEU A 178 49.33 -51.01 29.47
N VAL A 179 49.59 -51.76 30.54
CA VAL A 179 50.80 -52.47 31.02
C VAL A 179 52.06 -52.33 30.18
#